data_AF-A0A7W6SZD6-F1
#
_entry.id   AF-A0A7W6SZD6-F1
#
_cell.length_a   1.000
_cell.length_b   1.000
_cell.length_c   1.000
_cell.angle_alpha   90.00
_cell.angle_beta   90.00
_cell.angle_gamma   90.00
#
_symmetry.space_group_name_H-M   'P 1'
#
loop_
_entity.id
_entity.type
_entity.pdbx_description
1 polymer ?
#
loop_
_entity_poly.entity_id
_entity_poly.type
_entity_poly.pdbx_seq_one_letter_code
_entity_poly.pdbx_strand_id
1 'polypeptide(L)'
;MSQSLLYAFLIFMVVMYFTPGPNNIMLLSSGLTYGFRRTIPHIAGIVLGFAFMVAAVGLGLGSVFLAYPILQTILKYAGAAYLIYLAVAIAMSGPAKPGEGDGRGPMTFWGAAMFQWINAKGWVIVIGTITAYAAIAQFPLNIAIQTVISLIVGTVSTVVWALFGSALRPVLTSERLVRAFNILMAILLLASLYPVFMDA
;
A
#
# COMPACT_ATOMS: atom_id res chain seq x y z
N MET A 1 13.02 24.66 -10.16
CA MET A 1 11.96 23.63 -10.04
C MET A 1 10.85 23.97 -11.01
N SER A 2 10.34 22.99 -11.76
CA SER A 2 9.18 23.21 -12.63
C SER A 2 7.89 23.17 -11.79
N GLN A 3 7.22 24.32 -11.66
CA GLN A 3 6.02 24.43 -10.82
C GLN A 3 4.84 23.62 -11.38
N SER A 4 4.68 23.61 -12.71
CA SER A 4 3.62 22.83 -13.38
C SER A 4 3.80 21.33 -13.17
N LEU A 5 5.04 20.83 -13.29
CA LEU A 5 5.36 19.42 -13.00
C LEU A 5 5.14 19.07 -11.53
N LEU A 6 5.48 19.97 -10.61
CA LEU A 6 5.25 19.76 -9.18
C LEU A 6 3.74 19.64 -8.86
N TYR A 7 2.89 20.50 -9.42
CA TYR A 7 1.45 20.39 -9.23
C TYR A 7 0.88 19.11 -9.84
N ALA A 8 1.28 18.77 -11.06
CA ALA A 8 0.88 17.51 -11.70
C ALA A 8 1.30 16.29 -10.88
N PHE A 9 2.48 16.35 -10.27
CA PHE A 9 3.00 15.31 -9.39
C PHE A 9 2.20 15.16 -8.10
N LEU A 10 1.86 16.27 -7.45
CA LEU A 10 1.03 16.26 -6.25
C LEU A 10 -0.36 15.66 -6.53
N ILE A 11 -0.98 16.03 -7.65
CA ILE A 11 -2.26 15.47 -8.08
C ILE A 11 -2.13 13.95 -8.31
N PHE A 12 -1.11 13.53 -9.06
CA PHE A 12 -0.82 12.12 -9.29
C PHE A 12 -0.66 11.34 -7.98
N MET A 13 0.14 11.88 -7.05
CA MET A 13 0.38 11.25 -5.76
C MET A 13 -0.90 11.12 -4.93
N VAL A 14 -1.68 12.20 -4.82
CA VAL A 14 -2.95 12.17 -4.06
C VAL A 14 -3.90 11.14 -4.65
N VAL A 15 -4.10 11.15 -5.97
CA VAL A 15 -4.99 10.18 -6.63
C VAL A 15 -4.49 8.75 -6.37
N MET A 16 -3.23 8.46 -6.71
CA MET A 16 -2.71 7.10 -6.64
C MET A 16 -2.71 6.53 -5.22
N TYR A 17 -2.39 7.34 -4.22
CA TYR A 17 -2.37 6.90 -2.83
C TYR A 17 -3.78 6.72 -2.25
N PHE A 18 -4.72 7.63 -2.53
CA PHE A 18 -6.06 7.55 -1.96
C PHE A 18 -6.97 6.54 -2.64
N THR A 19 -6.78 6.25 -3.93
CA THR A 19 -7.54 5.20 -4.63
C THR A 19 -7.42 3.88 -3.86
N PRO A 20 -8.49 3.08 -3.74
CA PRO A 20 -8.43 1.77 -3.11
C PRO A 20 -7.33 0.90 -3.72
N GLY A 21 -6.65 0.12 -2.89
CA GLY A 21 -5.56 -0.76 -3.27
C GLY A 21 -5.04 -1.51 -2.05
N PRO A 22 -4.09 -2.44 -2.20
CA PRO A 22 -3.73 -3.36 -1.14
C PRO A 22 -3.47 -2.73 0.23
N ASN A 23 -2.54 -1.77 0.31
CA ASN A 23 -2.22 -1.07 1.56
C ASN A 23 -3.46 -0.45 2.24
N ASN A 24 -4.32 0.19 1.45
CA ASN A 24 -5.52 0.87 1.96
C ASN A 24 -6.56 -0.12 2.50
N ILE A 25 -6.78 -1.20 1.76
CA ILE A 25 -7.69 -2.29 2.16
C ILE A 25 -7.21 -2.95 3.45
N MET A 26 -5.91 -3.21 3.54
CA MET A 26 -5.29 -3.81 4.72
C MET A 26 -5.38 -2.92 5.95
N LEU A 27 -5.17 -1.61 5.79
CA LEU A 27 -5.29 -0.64 6.89
C LEU A 27 -6.73 -0.42 7.33
N LEU A 28 -7.67 -0.43 6.38
CA LEU A 28 -9.10 -0.42 6.67
C LEU A 28 -9.49 -1.62 7.53
N SER A 29 -9.10 -2.83 7.09
CA SER A 29 -9.33 -4.08 7.84
C SER A 29 -8.64 -4.06 9.20
N SER A 30 -7.37 -3.62 9.25
CA SER A 30 -6.60 -3.53 10.49
C SER A 30 -7.23 -2.54 11.49
N GLY A 31 -7.68 -1.38 11.01
CA GLY A 31 -8.39 -0.39 11.81
C GLY A 31 -9.72 -0.91 12.34
N LEU A 32 -10.48 -1.62 11.49
CA LEU A 32 -11.76 -2.23 11.88
C LEU A 32 -11.57 -3.31 12.96
N THR A 33 -10.61 -4.21 12.77
CA THR A 33 -10.40 -5.38 13.62
C THR A 33 -9.64 -5.05 14.90
N TYR A 34 -8.52 -4.31 14.79
CA TYR A 34 -7.59 -4.10 15.90
C TYR A 34 -7.64 -2.66 16.47
N GLY A 35 -8.32 -1.74 15.79
CA GLY A 35 -8.35 -0.32 16.14
C GLY A 35 -7.11 0.44 15.67
N PHE A 36 -7.21 1.77 15.66
CA PHE A 36 -6.16 2.66 15.17
C PHE A 36 -4.83 2.48 15.89
N ARG A 37 -4.82 2.47 17.23
CA ARG A 37 -3.59 2.40 18.03
C ARG A 37 -2.74 1.17 17.72
N ARG A 38 -3.37 -0.01 17.56
CA ARG A 38 -2.66 -1.25 17.22
C ARG A 38 -2.21 -1.29 15.76
N THR A 39 -2.81 -0.48 14.90
CA THR A 39 -2.49 -0.39 13.46
C THR A 39 -1.29 0.53 13.17
N ILE A 40 -0.80 1.30 14.15
CA ILE A 40 0.33 2.23 13.96
C ILE A 40 1.61 1.56 13.40
N PRO A 41 2.07 0.39 13.90
CA PRO A 41 3.25 -0.26 13.33
C PRO A 41 3.08 -0.63 11.85
N HIS A 42 1.87 -1.05 11.46
CA HIS A 42 1.52 -1.34 10.07
C HIS A 42 1.60 -0.09 9.20
N ILE A 43 1.01 1.03 9.65
CA ILE A 43 1.08 2.34 8.97
C ILE A 43 2.54 2.74 8.77
N ALA A 44 3.34 2.70 9.84
CA ALA A 44 4.74 3.07 9.80
C ALA A 44 5.54 2.22 8.80
N GLY A 45 5.28 0.91 8.75
CA GLY A 45 5.95 0.01 7.80
C GLY A 45 5.58 0.31 6.35
N ILE A 46 4.32 0.64 6.07
CA ILE A 46 3.90 1.08 4.73
C ILE A 46 4.61 2.38 4.36
N VAL A 47 4.48 3.42 5.20
CA VAL A 47 4.99 4.76 4.91
C VAL A 47 6.51 4.77 4.73
N LEU A 48 7.24 4.19 5.69
CA LEU A 48 8.70 4.18 5.64
C LEU A 48 9.24 3.19 4.61
N GLY A 49 8.62 2.01 4.46
CA GLY A 49 9.00 1.04 3.45
C GLY A 49 8.82 1.58 2.03
N PHE A 50 7.72 2.30 1.78
CA PHE A 50 7.43 2.87 0.47
C PHE A 50 8.34 4.06 0.14
N ALA A 51 8.57 4.94 1.11
CA ALA A 51 9.51 6.04 0.94
C ALA A 51 10.92 5.54 0.68
N PHE A 52 11.35 4.51 1.41
CA PHE A 52 12.63 3.84 1.17
C PHE A 52 12.69 3.25 -0.24
N MET A 53 11.61 2.60 -0.70
CA MET A 53 11.52 2.06 -2.06
C MET A 53 11.64 3.15 -3.12
N VAL A 54 10.92 4.29 -2.99
CA VAL A 54 11.03 5.45 -3.89
C VAL A 54 12.47 5.98 -3.93
N ALA A 55 13.08 6.19 -2.75
CA ALA A 55 14.45 6.68 -2.65
C ALA A 55 15.44 5.71 -3.29
N ALA A 56 15.35 4.41 -2.97
CA ALA A 56 16.26 3.40 -3.49
C ALA A 56 16.16 3.28 -5.02
N VAL A 57 14.95 3.14 -5.56
CA VAL A 57 14.75 3.02 -7.02
C VAL A 57 15.19 4.32 -7.72
N GLY A 58 14.85 5.48 -7.14
CA GLY A 58 15.21 6.79 -7.70
C GLY A 58 16.71 7.09 -7.69
N LEU A 59 17.44 6.59 -6.69
CA LEU A 59 18.91 6.70 -6.60
C LEU A 59 19.65 5.71 -7.52
N GLY A 60 18.91 4.88 -8.27
CA GLY A 60 19.50 4.00 -9.27
C GLY A 60 19.36 2.52 -8.97
N LEU A 61 18.66 2.10 -7.90
CA LEU A 61 18.28 0.69 -7.74
C LEU A 61 17.37 0.23 -8.89
N GLY A 62 16.69 1.16 -9.57
CA GLY A 62 16.01 0.89 -10.84
C GLY A 62 16.90 0.31 -11.93
N SER A 63 18.20 0.65 -11.96
CA SER A 63 19.17 0.08 -12.91
C SER A 63 19.40 -1.42 -12.69
N VAL A 64 19.21 -1.92 -11.46
CA VAL A 64 19.27 -3.36 -11.16
C VAL A 64 18.12 -4.09 -11.84
N PHE A 65 16.93 -3.50 -11.89
CA PHE A 65 15.78 -4.08 -12.58
C PHE A 65 15.90 -4.00 -14.11
N LEU A 66 16.70 -3.07 -14.63
CA LEU A 66 17.09 -3.05 -16.06
C LEU A 66 18.15 -4.10 -16.37
N ALA A 67 19.14 -4.29 -15.48
CA ALA A 67 20.19 -5.29 -15.63
C ALA A 67 19.67 -6.73 -15.42
N TYR A 68 18.67 -6.90 -14.54
CA TYR A 68 18.07 -8.18 -14.20
C TYR A 68 16.54 -8.11 -14.29
N PRO A 69 15.96 -8.12 -15.50
CA PRO A 69 14.50 -8.09 -15.69
C PRO A 69 13.76 -9.20 -14.95
N ILE A 70 14.41 -10.35 -14.71
CA ILE A 70 13.83 -11.48 -13.98
C ILE A 70 13.43 -11.13 -12.53
N LEU A 71 14.11 -10.16 -11.89
CA LEU A 71 13.71 -9.68 -10.55
C LEU A 71 12.33 -9.03 -10.58
N GLN A 72 11.97 -8.34 -11.67
CA GLN A 72 10.64 -7.76 -11.83
C GLN A 72 9.58 -8.86 -11.90
N THR A 73 9.86 -9.93 -12.67
CA THR A 73 8.97 -11.09 -12.79
C THR A 73 8.79 -11.82 -11.46
N ILE A 74 9.87 -12.06 -10.72
CA ILE A 74 9.81 -12.72 -9.40
C ILE A 74 8.98 -11.88 -8.43
N LEU A 75 9.25 -10.58 -8.31
CA LEU A 75 8.51 -9.69 -7.41
C LEU A 75 7.04 -9.58 -7.80
N LYS A 76 6.74 -9.50 -9.11
CA LYS A 76 5.38 -9.49 -9.66
C LYS A 76 4.58 -10.71 -9.19
N TYR A 77 5.09 -11.92 -9.40
CA TYR A 77 4.37 -13.14 -9.03
C TYR A 77 4.38 -13.41 -7.52
N ALA A 78 5.46 -13.11 -6.80
CA ALA A 78 5.50 -13.20 -5.34
C ALA A 78 4.49 -12.24 -4.69
N GLY A 79 4.35 -11.04 -5.24
CA GLY A 79 3.33 -10.06 -4.88
C GLY A 79 1.92 -10.52 -5.12
N ALA A 80 1.65 -11.04 -6.31
CA ALA A 80 0.36 -11.61 -6.63
C ALA A 80 0.00 -12.76 -5.65
N ALA A 81 0.93 -13.69 -5.40
CA ALA A 81 0.71 -14.79 -4.47
C ALA A 81 0.40 -14.31 -3.05
N TYR A 82 1.14 -13.30 -2.56
CA TYR A 82 0.90 -12.72 -1.24
C TYR A 82 -0.44 -11.98 -1.17
N LEU A 83 -0.81 -11.24 -2.22
CA LEU A 83 -2.09 -10.54 -2.31
C LEU A 83 -3.27 -11.53 -2.33
N ILE A 84 -3.12 -12.67 -2.99
CA ILE A 84 -4.08 -13.77 -2.93
C ILE A 84 -4.16 -14.32 -1.51
N TYR A 85 -3.02 -14.64 -0.88
CA TYR A 85 -2.96 -15.07 0.52
C TYR A 85 -3.70 -14.09 1.44
N LEU A 86 -3.48 -12.79 1.23
CA LEU A 86 -4.07 -11.75 2.03
C LEU A 86 -5.56 -11.58 1.78
N ALA A 87 -6.02 -11.70 0.53
CA ALA A 87 -7.44 -11.71 0.21
C ALA A 87 -8.14 -12.89 0.90
N VAL A 88 -7.51 -14.07 0.89
CA VAL A 88 -7.99 -15.24 1.63
C VAL A 88 -8.02 -14.98 3.14
N ALA A 89 -6.97 -14.39 3.71
CA ALA A 89 -6.92 -14.03 5.11
C ALA A 89 -8.01 -13.01 5.50
N ILE A 90 -8.27 -12.00 4.65
CA ILE A 90 -9.35 -11.02 4.84
C ILE A 90 -10.71 -11.71 4.74
N ALA A 91 -10.95 -12.52 3.71
CA ALA A 91 -12.22 -13.22 3.52
C ALA A 91 -12.55 -14.19 4.67
N MET A 92 -11.52 -14.83 5.25
CA MET A 92 -11.66 -15.73 6.39
C MET A 92 -11.70 -15.00 7.73
N SER A 93 -11.39 -13.71 7.78
CA SER A 93 -11.43 -12.95 9.03
C SER A 93 -12.89 -12.76 9.50
N GLY A 94 -13.16 -13.27 10.70
CA GLY A 94 -14.44 -13.12 11.38
C GLY A 94 -14.53 -11.79 12.13
N PRO A 95 -15.73 -11.40 12.57
CA PRO A 95 -15.90 -10.32 13.54
C PRO A 95 -15.01 -10.59 14.77
N ALA A 96 -14.28 -9.56 15.19
CA ALA A 96 -13.46 -9.64 16.39
C ALA A 96 -14.37 -9.94 17.58
N LYS A 97 -14.32 -11.17 18.09
CA LYS A 97 -15.01 -11.54 19.32
C LYS A 97 -14.37 -10.77 20.48
N PRO A 98 -15.14 -10.07 21.33
CA PRO A 98 -14.60 -9.41 22.50
C PRO A 98 -13.92 -10.45 23.41
N GLY A 99 -12.59 -10.37 23.55
CA GLY A 99 -11.80 -11.25 24.45
C GLY A 99 -11.07 -12.41 23.79
N GLU A 100 -11.41 -12.80 22.56
CA GLU A 100 -10.67 -13.80 21.77
C GLU A 100 -9.82 -13.10 20.71
N GLY A 101 -8.63 -12.64 21.07
CA GLY A 101 -7.63 -12.25 20.08
C GLY A 101 -7.03 -13.52 19.47
N ASP A 102 -6.98 -13.63 18.14
CA ASP A 102 -6.36 -14.74 17.35
C ASP A 102 -4.87 -15.01 17.69
N GLY A 103 -4.29 -14.36 18.71
CA GLY A 103 -2.85 -14.37 18.99
C GLY A 103 -2.01 -13.68 17.90
N ARG A 104 -2.53 -13.57 16.68
CA ARG A 104 -1.96 -12.87 15.54
C ARG A 104 -2.45 -11.43 15.54
N GLY A 105 -1.54 -10.51 15.83
CA GLY A 105 -1.79 -9.07 15.76
C GLY A 105 -1.92 -8.57 14.32
N PRO A 106 -2.15 -7.25 14.12
CA PRO A 106 -2.07 -6.64 12.80
C PRO A 106 -0.69 -6.87 12.18
N MET A 107 -0.60 -6.69 10.86
CA MET A 107 0.67 -6.79 10.15
C MET A 107 1.74 -5.94 10.82
N THR A 108 2.90 -6.54 11.07
CA THR A 108 4.01 -5.88 11.75
C THR A 108 4.63 -4.82 10.85
N PHE A 109 5.42 -3.93 11.46
CA PHE A 109 6.24 -2.95 10.73
C PHE A 109 7.06 -3.61 9.60
N TRP A 110 7.78 -4.70 9.90
CA TRP A 110 8.62 -5.38 8.93
C TRP A 110 7.81 -6.07 7.84
N GLY A 111 6.70 -6.72 8.20
CA GLY A 111 5.77 -7.29 7.21
C GLY A 111 5.27 -6.21 6.24
N ALA A 112 4.87 -5.06 6.78
CA ALA A 112 4.43 -3.88 6.03
C ALA A 112 5.52 -3.29 5.15
N ALA A 113 6.74 -3.13 5.64
CA ALA A 113 7.86 -2.60 4.85
C ALA A 113 8.25 -3.55 3.70
N MET A 114 8.35 -4.85 3.99
CA MET A 114 8.68 -5.87 2.99
C MET A 114 7.58 -6.04 1.94
N PHE A 115 6.32 -5.90 2.34
CA PHE A 115 5.19 -5.97 1.43
C PHE A 115 5.25 -4.91 0.32
N GLN A 116 5.87 -3.75 0.56
CA GLN A 116 5.97 -2.70 -0.46
C GLN A 116 6.70 -3.16 -1.72
N TRP A 117 7.71 -4.03 -1.56
CA TRP A 117 8.52 -4.57 -2.66
C TRP A 117 7.78 -5.54 -3.56
N ILE A 118 6.67 -6.09 -3.09
CA ILE A 118 5.84 -7.03 -3.83
C ILE A 118 4.47 -6.42 -4.20
N ASN A 119 4.18 -5.20 -3.74
CA ASN A 119 2.95 -4.50 -4.06
C ASN A 119 2.99 -3.94 -5.50
N ALA A 120 2.25 -4.56 -6.42
CA ALA A 120 2.20 -4.15 -7.83
C ALA A 120 1.72 -2.70 -8.02
N LYS A 121 0.71 -2.24 -7.25
CA LYS A 121 0.30 -0.83 -7.27
C LYS A 121 1.43 0.08 -6.80
N GLY A 122 2.21 -0.39 -5.84
CA GLY A 122 3.41 0.29 -5.37
C GLY A 122 4.43 0.53 -6.48
N TRP A 123 4.74 -0.50 -7.26
CA TRP A 123 5.62 -0.40 -8.42
C TRP A 123 5.12 0.58 -9.48
N VAL A 124 3.81 0.59 -9.78
CA VAL A 124 3.22 1.57 -10.72
C VAL A 124 3.48 3.01 -10.25
N ILE A 125 3.27 3.29 -8.96
CA ILE A 125 3.52 4.62 -8.38
C ILE A 125 5.00 4.97 -8.46
N VAL A 126 5.89 4.06 -8.06
CA VAL A 126 7.34 4.30 -8.02
C VAL A 126 7.89 4.56 -9.43
N ILE A 127 7.53 3.74 -10.41
CA ILE A 127 7.96 3.90 -11.80
C ILE A 127 7.40 5.20 -12.38
N GLY A 128 6.09 5.46 -12.22
CA GLY A 128 5.46 6.69 -12.72
C GLY A 128 6.09 7.95 -12.13
N THR A 129 6.39 7.92 -10.83
CA THR A 129 7.07 9.00 -10.11
C THR A 129 8.46 9.28 -10.66
N ILE A 130 9.29 8.24 -10.78
CA ILE A 130 10.70 8.39 -11.18
C ILE A 130 10.83 8.79 -12.65
N THR A 131 9.95 8.27 -13.51
CA THR A 131 10.02 8.49 -14.97
C THR A 131 9.33 9.79 -15.39
N ALA A 132 8.03 9.95 -15.10
CA ALA A 132 7.25 11.08 -15.58
C ALA A 132 7.59 12.40 -14.88
N TYR A 133 8.20 12.33 -13.70
CA TYR A 133 8.47 13.50 -12.87
C TYR A 133 9.96 13.69 -12.53
N ALA A 134 10.86 13.06 -13.30
CA ALA A 134 12.31 13.22 -13.17
C ALA A 134 12.76 14.69 -13.24
N ALA A 135 12.09 15.50 -14.06
CA ALA A 135 12.44 16.89 -14.37
C ALA A 135 11.90 17.94 -13.37
N ILE A 136 11.27 17.53 -12.25
CA ILE A 136 10.82 18.48 -11.21
C ILE A 136 11.98 19.32 -10.66
N ALA A 137 13.13 18.70 -10.48
CA ALA A 137 14.37 19.32 -10.01
C ALA A 137 15.59 18.60 -10.60
N GLN A 138 16.79 19.12 -10.35
CA GLN A 138 18.03 18.43 -10.70
C GLN A 138 18.28 17.25 -9.74
N PHE A 139 18.94 16.21 -10.23
CA PHE A 139 19.42 15.12 -9.38
C PHE A 139 20.49 15.64 -8.40
N PRO A 140 20.49 15.24 -7.11
CA PRO A 140 19.60 14.26 -6.47
C PRO A 140 18.34 14.87 -5.82
N LEU A 141 18.15 16.18 -5.92
CA LEU A 141 17.05 16.90 -5.27
C LEU A 141 15.67 16.44 -5.76
N ASN A 142 15.53 16.04 -7.03
CA ASN A 142 14.28 15.47 -7.54
C ASN A 142 13.84 14.22 -6.77
N ILE A 143 14.76 13.30 -6.48
CA ILE A 143 14.47 12.07 -5.74
C ILE A 143 14.12 12.39 -4.29
N ALA A 144 14.82 13.35 -3.67
CA ALA A 144 14.51 13.81 -2.31
C ALA A 144 13.09 14.39 -2.23
N ILE A 145 12.71 15.25 -3.18
CA ILE A 145 11.35 15.82 -3.26
C ILE A 145 10.30 14.72 -3.43
N GLN A 146 10.53 13.79 -4.37
CA GLN A 146 9.60 12.67 -4.62
C GLN A 146 9.43 11.78 -3.38
N THR A 147 10.52 11.51 -2.66
CA THR A 147 10.51 10.71 -1.43
C THR A 147 9.76 11.41 -0.30
N VAL A 148 10.02 12.70 -0.08
CA VAL A 148 9.35 13.49 0.97
C VAL A 148 7.85 13.63 0.69
N ILE A 149 7.47 13.89 -0.56
CA ILE A 149 6.06 13.96 -0.95
C ILE A 149 5.39 12.58 -0.76
N SER A 150 6.06 11.50 -1.13
CA SER A 150 5.56 10.13 -0.91
C SER A 150 5.37 9.82 0.59
N LEU A 151 6.27 10.28 1.46
CA LEU A 151 6.12 10.18 2.92
C LEU A 151 4.88 10.93 3.40
N ILE A 152 4.71 12.19 3.00
CA ILE A 152 3.62 13.05 3.45
C ILE A 152 2.28 12.50 2.97
N VAL A 153 2.11 12.34 1.66
CA VAL A 153 0.85 11.86 1.07
C VAL A 153 0.55 10.43 1.52
N GLY A 154 1.58 9.59 1.60
CA GLY A 154 1.46 8.24 2.14
C GLY A 154 0.98 8.20 3.57
N THR A 155 1.53 9.06 4.44
CA THR A 155 1.09 9.16 5.83
C THR A 155 -0.38 9.59 5.91
N VAL A 156 -0.75 10.65 5.19
CA VAL A 156 -2.13 11.15 5.23
C VAL A 156 -3.11 10.07 4.74
N SER A 157 -2.83 9.44 3.60
CA SER A 157 -3.70 8.41 3.03
C SER A 157 -3.85 7.20 3.94
N THR A 158 -2.74 6.66 4.44
CA THR A 158 -2.73 5.49 5.32
C THR A 158 -3.45 5.76 6.65
N VAL A 159 -3.26 6.94 7.23
CA VAL A 159 -3.98 7.37 8.45
C VAL A 159 -5.48 7.48 8.18
N VAL A 160 -5.89 8.10 7.06
CA VAL A 160 -7.31 8.23 6.68
C VAL A 160 -7.96 6.85 6.56
N TRP A 161 -7.33 5.91 5.86
CA TRP A 161 -7.87 4.56 5.68
C TRP A 161 -7.93 3.75 7.00
N ALA A 162 -6.92 3.88 7.86
CA ALA A 162 -6.92 3.22 9.17
C ALA A 162 -7.95 3.83 10.14
N LEU A 163 -8.13 5.15 10.12
CA LEU A 163 -9.16 5.84 10.90
C LEU A 163 -10.54 5.48 10.38
N PHE A 164 -10.73 5.42 9.06
CA PHE A 164 -12.00 5.01 8.46
C PHE A 164 -12.39 3.60 8.94
N GLY A 165 -11.45 2.65 8.93
CA GLY A 165 -11.68 1.31 9.46
C GLY A 165 -12.07 1.33 10.94
N SER A 166 -11.34 2.12 11.74
CA SER A 166 -11.60 2.26 13.17
C SER A 166 -12.96 2.89 13.48
N ALA A 167 -13.38 3.86 12.67
CA ALA A 167 -14.66 4.57 12.82
C ALA A 167 -15.86 3.70 12.42
N LEU A 168 -15.67 2.70 11.55
CA LEU A 168 -16.71 1.74 11.20
C LEU A 168 -16.94 0.68 12.27
N ARG A 169 -16.04 0.53 13.24
CA ARG A 169 -16.14 -0.47 14.31
C ARG A 169 -17.44 -0.42 15.14
N PRO A 170 -17.95 0.74 15.60
CA PRO A 170 -19.24 0.81 16.29
C PRO A 170 -20.46 0.59 15.37
N VAL A 171 -20.30 0.69 14.05
CA VAL A 171 -21.40 0.53 13.05
C VAL A 171 -21.49 -0.91 12.55
N LEU A 172 -20.34 -1.57 12.36
CA LEU A 172 -20.22 -2.96 11.91
C LEU A 172 -20.26 -3.93 13.12
N THR A 173 -21.37 -3.92 13.86
CA THR A 173 -21.58 -4.81 15.03
C THR A 173 -22.09 -6.20 14.66
N SER A 174 -22.70 -6.35 13.48
CA SER A 174 -23.27 -7.61 13.01
C SER A 174 -22.22 -8.47 12.30
N GLU A 175 -22.08 -9.72 12.74
CA GLU A 175 -21.18 -10.71 12.13
C GLU A 175 -21.39 -10.86 10.62
N ARG A 176 -22.65 -10.76 10.17
CA ARG A 176 -23.00 -10.84 8.75
C ARG A 176 -22.49 -9.65 7.95
N LEU A 177 -22.55 -8.45 8.54
CA LEU A 177 -22.13 -7.21 7.87
C LEU A 177 -20.61 -7.11 7.81
N VAL A 178 -19.91 -7.54 8.87
CA VAL A 178 -18.44 -7.67 8.87
C VAL A 178 -17.99 -8.69 7.82
N ARG A 179 -18.66 -9.85 7.76
CA ARG A 179 -18.32 -10.88 6.77
C ARG A 179 -18.58 -10.43 5.34
N ALA A 180 -19.71 -9.77 5.08
CA ALA A 180 -20.03 -9.21 3.77
C ALA A 180 -19.01 -8.14 3.35
N PHE A 181 -18.63 -7.26 4.28
CA PHE A 181 -17.59 -6.25 4.06
C PHE A 181 -16.23 -6.89 3.76
N ASN A 182 -15.78 -7.85 4.58
CA ASN A 182 -14.52 -8.55 4.38
C ASN A 182 -14.47 -9.31 3.04
N ILE A 183 -15.57 -9.97 2.65
CA ILE A 183 -15.68 -10.63 1.35
C ILE A 183 -15.58 -9.59 0.22
N LEU A 184 -16.30 -8.46 0.31
CA LEU A 184 -16.21 -7.39 -0.68
C LEU A 184 -14.78 -6.86 -0.80
N MET A 185 -14.11 -6.61 0.32
CA MET A 185 -12.72 -6.13 0.34
C MET A 185 -11.75 -7.15 -0.25
N ALA A 186 -11.94 -8.45 0.04
CA ALA A 186 -11.14 -9.52 -0.55
C ALA A 186 -11.36 -9.62 -2.07
N ILE A 187 -12.61 -9.50 -2.54
CA ILE A 187 -12.93 -9.47 -3.97
C ILE A 187 -12.28 -8.26 -4.64
N LEU A 188 -12.38 -7.07 -4.04
CA LEU A 188 -11.73 -5.86 -4.57
C LEU A 188 -10.20 -5.99 -4.60
N LEU A 189 -9.61 -6.63 -3.59
CA LEU A 189 -8.17 -6.91 -3.54
C LEU A 189 -7.74 -7.88 -4.65
N LEU A 190 -8.50 -8.97 -4.86
CA LEU A 190 -8.25 -9.91 -5.96
C LEU A 190 -8.49 -9.27 -7.32
N ALA A 191 -9.53 -8.45 -7.48
CA ALA A 191 -9.79 -7.70 -8.70
C ALA A 191 -8.65 -6.73 -9.03
N SER A 192 -7.98 -6.16 -8.02
CA SER A 192 -6.79 -5.31 -8.22
C SER A 192 -5.58 -6.07 -8.78
N LEU A 193 -5.58 -7.40 -8.74
CA LEU A 193 -4.56 -8.23 -9.40
C LEU A 193 -4.79 -8.41 -10.89
N TYR A 194 -5.96 -8.05 -11.44
CA TYR A 194 -6.25 -8.21 -12.86
C TYR A 194 -5.16 -7.64 -13.79
N PRO A 195 -4.68 -6.39 -13.61
CA PRO A 195 -3.61 -5.84 -14.46
C PRO A 195 -2.31 -6.67 -14.38
N VAL A 196 -2.02 -7.27 -13.22
CA VAL A 196 -0.82 -8.09 -13.03
C VAL A 196 -0.84 -9.31 -13.97
N PHE A 197 -2.00 -9.89 -14.25
CA PHE A 197 -2.11 -11.06 -15.11
C PHE A 197 -2.38 -10.74 -16.59
N MET A 198 -2.75 -9.50 -16.89
CA MET A 198 -3.00 -9.04 -18.27
C MET A 198 -1.74 -8.52 -18.97
N ASP A 199 -0.76 -8.00 -18.21
CA ASP A 199 0.54 -7.58 -18.74
C ASP A 199 1.56 -8.74 -18.75
N ALA A 200 1.15 -9.95 -19.15
CA ALA A 200 1.99 -11.15 -19.25
C ALA A 200 2.26 -11.51 -20.72
#